data_AF-A0A7S3FYS5-F1
#
_entry.id   AF-A0A7S3FYS5-F1
#
_cell.length_a   1.000
_cell.length_b   1.000
_cell.length_c   1.000
_cell.angle_alpha   90.00
_cell.angle_beta   90.00
_cell.angle_gamma   90.00
#
_symmetry.space_group_name_H-M   'P 1'
#
loop_
_entity.id
_entity.type
_entity.pdbx_description
1 polymer ?
#
loop_
_entity_poly.entity_id
_entity_poly.type
_entity_poly.pdbx_seq_one_letter_code
_entity_poly.pdbx_strand_id
1 'polypeptide(L)'
;MYAEFVACLKRAIPSSNVFAVGHAGHSYLNECTHRVSPLSLDEQVQHKLSFLLGIRRQYPFPKYKLSLLGHSIGSWMIAKILETGANLHVEKSFYLAPTFHKLGESAGILRVGCCIKLQL
;
A
#
# COMPACT_ATOMS: atom_id res chain seq x y z
N MET A 1 4.93 -14.79 -1.88
CA MET A 1 3.82 -14.37 -2.76
C MET A 1 4.01 -12.96 -3.32
N TYR A 2 4.07 -11.88 -2.52
CA TYR A 2 4.22 -10.52 -3.09
C TYR A 2 5.60 -10.19 -3.68
N ALA A 3 6.67 -10.81 -3.18
CA ALA A 3 8.02 -10.56 -3.69
C ALA A 3 8.16 -10.89 -5.19
N GLU A 4 7.59 -12.02 -5.61
CA GLU A 4 7.57 -12.45 -7.01
C GLU A 4 6.72 -11.53 -7.88
N PHE A 5 5.53 -11.14 -7.41
CA PHE A 5 4.69 -10.17 -8.11
C PHE A 5 5.42 -8.84 -8.31
N VAL A 6 6.08 -8.33 -7.26
CA VAL A 6 6.87 -7.10 -7.33
C VAL A 6 8.06 -7.26 -8.28
N ALA A 7 8.74 -8.40 -8.28
CA ALA A 7 9.83 -8.69 -9.20
C ALA A 7 9.35 -8.73 -10.66
N CYS A 8 8.21 -9.39 -10.93
CA CYS A 8 7.57 -9.37 -12.24
C CYS A 8 7.18 -7.95 -12.66
N LEU A 9 6.60 -7.16 -11.76
CA LEU A 9 6.23 -5.79 -12.05
C LEU A 9 7.47 -4.95 -12.39
N LYS A 10 8.55 -5.02 -11.59
CA LYS A 10 9.81 -4.34 -11.88
C LYS A 10 10.38 -4.71 -13.25
N ARG A 11 10.32 -5.99 -13.66
CA ARG A 11 10.74 -6.42 -14.99
C ARG A 11 9.87 -5.85 -16.10
N ALA A 12 8.56 -5.76 -15.89
CA ALA A 12 7.62 -5.24 -16.88
C ALA A 12 7.68 -3.72 -17.04
N ILE A 13 8.10 -2.98 -16.00
CA ILE A 13 8.21 -1.51 -16.00
C ILE A 13 9.57 -1.05 -15.43
N PRO A 14 10.68 -1.34 -16.13
CA PRO A 14 12.04 -1.14 -15.58
C PRO A 14 12.42 0.33 -15.36
N SER A 15 11.77 1.27 -16.04
CA SER A 15 11.99 2.71 -15.86
C SER A 15 11.26 3.31 -14.65
N SER A 16 10.50 2.50 -13.91
CA SER A 16 9.67 2.95 -12.79
C SER A 16 10.24 2.49 -11.45
N ASN A 17 10.20 3.36 -10.43
CA ASN A 17 10.48 2.92 -9.07
C ASN A 17 9.25 2.19 -8.51
N VAL A 18 9.44 0.96 -8.04
CA VAL A 18 8.36 0.13 -7.47
C VAL A 18 8.64 -0.11 -6.00
N PHE A 19 7.72 0.34 -5.15
CA PHE A 19 7.74 0.12 -3.70
C PHE A 19 6.64 -0.83 -3.29
N ALA A 20 6.90 -1.72 -2.35
CA ALA A 20 5.88 -2.57 -1.74
C ALA A 20 5.85 -2.30 -0.24
N VAL A 21 4.67 -2.01 0.29
CA VAL A 21 4.46 -1.64 1.70
C VAL A 21 3.57 -2.70 2.34
N GLY A 22 4.15 -3.44 3.30
CA GLY A 22 3.44 -4.44 4.09
C GLY A 22 2.49 -3.83 5.13
N HIS A 23 1.67 -4.68 5.74
CA HIS A 23 0.92 -4.29 6.94
C HIS A 23 1.88 -4.15 8.12
N ALA A 24 1.79 -3.02 8.83
CA ALA A 24 2.58 -2.83 10.04
C ALA A 24 2.06 -3.77 11.15
N GLY A 25 2.96 -4.27 12.00
CA GLY A 25 2.62 -5.32 12.98
C GLY A 25 2.52 -6.74 12.40
N HIS A 26 2.59 -6.91 11.07
CA HIS A 26 2.62 -8.22 10.41
C HIS A 26 4.03 -8.51 9.85
N SER A 27 4.95 -8.89 10.73
CA SER A 27 6.28 -9.40 10.34
C SER A 27 6.41 -10.87 10.74
N TYR A 28 6.99 -11.70 9.85
CA TYR A 28 7.22 -13.13 10.08
C TYR A 28 8.24 -13.44 11.20
N LEU A 29 8.90 -12.41 11.76
CA LEU A 29 9.99 -12.57 12.73
C LEU A 29 9.56 -12.40 14.21
N ASN A 30 8.29 -12.11 14.50
CA ASN A 30 7.82 -11.84 15.87
C ASN A 30 7.27 -13.10 16.58
N GLU A 31 7.95 -14.24 16.48
CA GLU A 31 7.67 -15.40 17.36
C GLU A 31 8.29 -15.23 18.75
N CYS A 32 9.18 -14.26 18.94
CA CYS A 32 9.75 -13.93 20.25
C CYS A 32 9.74 -12.41 20.44
N THR A 33 9.34 -11.96 21.63
CA THR A 33 9.22 -10.56 22.08
C THR A 33 7.90 -9.88 21.71
N HIS A 34 7.07 -9.69 22.75
CA HIS A 34 5.87 -8.87 22.85
C HIS A 34 4.92 -8.85 21.63
N ARG A 35 3.76 -9.50 21.79
CA ARG A 35 2.62 -9.37 20.86
C ARG A 35 2.25 -7.89 20.72
N VAL A 36 2.84 -7.20 19.75
CA VAL A 36 2.32 -5.92 19.27
C VAL A 36 0.97 -6.28 18.65
N SER A 37 -0.12 -5.84 19.26
CA SER A 37 -1.45 -6.04 18.68
C SER A 37 -1.41 -5.57 17.22
N PRO A 38 -1.95 -6.36 16.28
CA PRO A 38 -2.04 -5.92 14.90
C PRO A 38 -2.76 -4.58 14.86
N LEU A 39 -2.15 -3.60 14.19
CA LEU A 39 -2.73 -2.27 14.06
C LEU A 39 -4.12 -2.38 13.42
N SER A 40 -5.06 -1.56 13.91
CA SER A 40 -6.38 -1.37 13.33
C SER A 40 -6.30 -0.94 11.86
N LEU A 41 -7.39 -1.12 11.11
CA LEU A 41 -7.42 -0.74 9.70
C LEU A 41 -7.14 0.76 9.49
N ASP A 42 -7.59 1.62 10.39
CA ASP A 42 -7.32 3.06 10.32
C ASP A 42 -5.85 3.37 10.60
N GLU A 43 -5.24 2.71 11.58
CA GLU A 43 -3.80 2.83 11.82
C GLU A 43 -2.97 2.29 10.65
N GLN A 44 -3.44 1.23 9.98
CA GLN A 44 -2.84 0.77 8.74
C GLN A 44 -2.94 1.86 7.66
N VAL A 45 -4.10 2.49 7.47
CA VAL A 45 -4.29 3.60 6.51
C VAL A 45 -3.30 4.73 6.82
N GLN A 46 -3.19 5.16 8.08
CA GLN A 46 -2.26 6.21 8.49
C GLN A 46 -0.81 5.83 8.21
N HIS A 47 -0.40 4.60 8.53
CA HIS A 47 0.94 4.11 8.22
C HIS A 47 1.27 4.22 6.71
N LYS A 48 0.31 3.93 5.83
CA LYS A 48 0.52 4.01 4.37
C LYS A 48 0.51 5.45 3.90
N LEU A 49 -0.35 6.31 4.46
CA LEU A 49 -0.36 7.74 4.17
C LEU A 49 0.97 8.40 4.55
N SER A 50 1.50 8.13 5.74
CA SER A 50 2.80 8.66 6.18
C SER A 50 3.93 8.25 5.22
N PHE A 51 3.94 6.98 4.79
CA PHE A 51 4.89 6.52 3.78
C PHE A 51 4.76 7.28 2.46
N LEU A 52 3.53 7.44 1.95
CA LEU A 52 3.27 8.15 0.69
C LEU A 52 3.68 9.63 0.75
N LEU A 53 3.47 10.29 1.89
CA LEU A 53 3.94 11.66 2.11
C LEU A 53 5.47 11.75 2.08
N GLY A 54 6.16 10.77 2.68
CA GLY A 54 7.62 10.65 2.59
C GLY A 54 8.10 10.45 1.14
N ILE A 55 7.45 9.54 0.41
CA ILE A 55 7.74 9.30 -1.01
C ILE A 55 7.51 10.56 -1.85
N ARG A 56 6.43 11.32 -1.60
CA ARG A 56 6.15 12.57 -2.33
C ARG A 56 7.24 13.63 -2.11
N ARG A 57 7.81 13.71 -0.89
CA ARG A 57 8.95 14.60 -0.60
C ARG A 57 10.20 14.18 -1.35
N GLN A 58 10.49 12.88 -1.41
CA GLN A 58 11.67 12.35 -2.11
C GLN A 58 11.52 12.40 -3.63
N TYR A 59 10.30 12.23 -4.15
CA TYR A 59 9.96 12.18 -5.57
C TYR A 59 8.86 13.21 -5.88
N PRO A 60 9.19 14.50 -6.00
CA PRO A 60 8.22 15.60 -6.10
C PRO A 60 7.57 15.76 -7.48
N PHE A 61 6.45 16.48 -7.52
CA PHE A 61 5.62 16.71 -8.72
C PHE A 61 6.10 18.01 -9.37
N PRO A 62 6.07 18.16 -10.71
CA PRO A 62 5.60 17.22 -11.75
C PRO A 62 6.62 16.19 -12.21
N LYS A 63 7.85 16.25 -11.69
CA LYS A 63 8.97 15.41 -12.17
C LYS A 63 8.70 13.90 -12.05
N TYR A 64 8.02 13.47 -10.99
CA TYR A 64 7.69 12.06 -10.78
C TYR A 64 6.19 11.87 -10.63
N LYS A 65 5.61 10.96 -11.42
CA LYS A 65 4.19 10.64 -11.31
C LYS A 65 3.97 9.53 -10.29
N LEU A 66 2.94 9.66 -9.46
CA LEU A 66 2.58 8.66 -8.44
C LEU A 66 1.37 7.85 -8.89
N SER A 67 1.50 6.54 -8.98
CA SER A 67 0.40 5.60 -9.16
C SER A 67 0.31 4.63 -7.99
N LEU A 68 -0.91 4.35 -7.53
CA LEU A 68 -1.19 3.43 -6.42
C LEU A 68 -1.75 2.12 -6.95
N LEU A 69 -1.35 0.99 -6.36
CA LEU A 69 -1.87 -0.33 -6.69
C LEU A 69 -2.20 -1.08 -5.39
N GLY A 70 -3.48 -1.38 -5.22
CA GLY A 70 -4.01 -2.10 -4.07
C GLY A 70 -4.53 -3.46 -4.50
N HIS A 71 -4.32 -4.48 -3.68
CA HIS A 71 -4.97 -5.77 -3.84
C HIS A 71 -5.88 -6.03 -2.66
N SER A 72 -7.10 -6.54 -2.89
CA SER A 72 -8.07 -6.87 -1.83
C SER A 72 -8.23 -5.73 -0.81
N ILE A 73 -7.87 -5.92 0.46
CA ILE A 73 -7.92 -4.87 1.51
C ILE A 73 -7.05 -3.64 1.17
N GLY A 74 -5.94 -3.83 0.44
CA GLY A 74 -5.10 -2.72 -0.04
C GLY A 74 -5.86 -1.77 -0.96
N SER A 75 -6.87 -2.26 -1.70
CA SER A 75 -7.75 -1.42 -2.53
C SER A 75 -8.61 -0.50 -1.67
N TRP A 76 -9.17 -1.02 -0.58
CA TRP A 76 -9.90 -0.22 0.41
C TRP A 76 -8.99 0.84 1.06
N MET A 77 -7.77 0.46 1.43
CA MET A 77 -6.82 1.38 2.04
C MET A 77 -6.47 2.54 1.10
N ILE A 78 -6.29 2.28 -0.20
CA ILE A 78 -6.09 3.36 -1.19
C ILE A 78 -7.29 4.31 -1.21
N ALA A 79 -8.52 3.78 -1.25
CA ALA A 79 -9.72 4.61 -1.23
C ALA A 79 -9.75 5.51 0.02
N LYS A 80 -9.48 4.95 1.21
CA LYS A 80 -9.42 5.71 2.46
C LYS A 80 -8.33 6.76 2.48
N ILE A 81 -7.16 6.47 1.91
CA ILE A 81 -6.08 7.47 1.78
C ILE A 81 -6.52 8.63 0.88
N LEU A 82 -7.18 8.35 -0.24
CA LEU A 82 -7.65 9.39 -1.16
C LEU A 82 -8.77 10.25 -0.54
N GLU A 83 -9.65 9.64 0.27
CA GLU A 83 -10.69 10.35 1.03
C GLU A 83 -10.12 11.38 2.03
N THR A 84 -8.87 11.23 2.49
CA THR A 84 -8.26 12.20 3.43
C THR A 84 -8.02 13.58 2.83
N GLY A 85 -8.06 13.73 1.49
CA GLY A 85 -7.73 14.97 0.82
C GLY A 85 -6.25 15.34 0.83
N ALA A 86 -5.37 14.42 1.24
CA ALA A 86 -3.93 14.63 1.20
C ALA A 86 -3.46 14.92 -0.24
N ASN A 87 -2.68 15.99 -0.42
CA ASN A 87 -2.18 16.38 -1.73
C ASN A 87 -1.02 15.49 -2.22
N LEU A 88 -1.37 14.28 -2.65
CA LEU A 88 -0.43 13.27 -3.12
C LEU A 88 -0.16 13.35 -4.64
N HIS A 89 -0.95 14.11 -5.39
CA HIS A 89 -0.92 14.17 -6.85
C HIS A 89 -0.91 12.77 -7.50
N VAL A 90 -1.84 11.91 -7.08
CA VAL A 90 -1.98 10.55 -7.62
C VAL A 90 -2.53 10.63 -9.05
N GLU A 91 -1.80 10.07 -10.01
CA GLU A 91 -2.20 10.04 -11.42
C GLU A 91 -3.19 8.92 -11.69
N LYS A 92 -2.94 7.73 -11.12
CA LYS A 92 -3.74 6.51 -11.33
C LYS A 92 -3.80 5.66 -10.08
N SER A 93 -4.94 4.99 -9.88
CA SER A 93 -5.12 3.95 -8.87
C SER A 93 -5.60 2.66 -9.54
N PHE A 94 -4.92 1.55 -9.24
CA PHE A 94 -5.24 0.22 -9.74
C PHE A 94 -5.75 -0.64 -8.58
N TYR A 95 -6.89 -1.30 -8.79
CA TYR A 95 -7.57 -2.08 -7.76
C TYR A 95 -7.69 -3.54 -8.21
N LEU A 96 -6.83 -4.39 -7.67
CA LEU A 96 -6.77 -5.81 -8.00
C LEU A 96 -7.66 -6.60 -7.05
N ALA A 97 -8.65 -7.33 -7.56
CA ALA A 97 -9.61 -8.11 -6.78
C ALA A 97 -10.10 -7.34 -5.53
N PRO A 98 -10.72 -6.15 -5.70
CA PRO A 98 -10.91 -5.21 -4.62
C PRO A 98 -11.93 -5.68 -3.59
N THR A 99 -11.73 -5.24 -2.35
CA THR A 99 -12.74 -5.32 -1.30
C THR A 99 -13.16 -3.90 -0.94
N PHE A 100 -14.32 -3.44 -1.40
CA PHE A 100 -14.80 -2.07 -1.12
C PHE A 100 -15.92 -2.00 -0.08
N HIS A 101 -16.58 -3.12 0.26
CA HIS A 101 -17.70 -3.19 1.21
C HIS A 101 -17.60 -4.46 2.09
N LYS A 102 -18.09 -4.36 3.35
CA LYS A 102 -18.24 -5.45 4.35
C LYS A 102 -16.95 -6.15 4.82
N LEU A 103 -15.99 -5.41 5.34
CA LEU A 103 -14.79 -6.00 5.97
C LEU A 103 -14.96 -6.40 7.46
N GLY A 104 -16.17 -6.23 8.02
CA GLY A 104 -16.43 -6.42 9.46
C GLY A 104 -16.96 -7.79 9.90
N GLU A 105 -17.25 -8.72 8.98
CA GLU A 105 -17.96 -9.98 9.33
C GLU A 105 -17.17 -11.27 9.04
N SER A 106 -15.95 -11.18 8.52
CA SER A 106 -15.17 -12.37 8.16
C SER A 106 -13.82 -12.41 8.88
N ALA A 107 -13.76 -13.20 9.94
CA ALA A 107 -12.51 -13.56 10.59
C ALA A 107 -11.62 -14.34 9.60
N GLY A 108 -10.64 -13.67 8.96
CA GLY A 108 -9.68 -14.38 8.11
C GLY A 108 -8.85 -13.57 7.11
N ILE A 109 -9.17 -12.30 6.82
CA ILE A 109 -8.43 -11.53 5.81
C ILE A 109 -7.36 -10.66 6.49
N LEU A 110 -6.20 -11.24 6.79
CA LEU A 110 -5.08 -10.56 7.46
C LEU A 110 -3.73 -10.74 6.74
N ARG A 111 -3.65 -10.59 5.40
CA ARG A 111 -2.35 -10.56 4.69
C ARG A 111 -2.38 -9.86 3.33
N VAL A 112 -2.27 -8.53 3.20
CA VAL A 112 -2.11 -7.94 1.85
C VAL A 112 -1.30 -6.62 1.75
N GLY A 113 -0.23 -6.61 0.95
CA GLY A 113 0.62 -5.45 0.70
C GLY A 113 0.10 -4.48 -0.38
N CYS A 114 0.43 -3.19 -0.22
CA CYS A 114 0.23 -2.14 -1.22
C CYS A 114 1.47 -2.04 -2.12
N CYS A 115 1.31 -1.98 -3.44
CA CYS A 115 2.41 -1.70 -4.37
C CYS A 115 2.25 -0.28 -4.93
N ILE A 116 3.33 0.48 -4.95
CA ILE A 116 3.36 1.87 -5.40
C ILE A 116 4.27 1.94 -6.61
N LYS A 117 3.80 2.56 -7.68
CA LYS A 117 4.51 2.75 -8.95
C LYS A 117 4.83 4.24 -9.11
N LEU A 118 6.11 4.58 -9.28
CA LEU A 118 6.54 5.90 -9.72
C LEU A 118 6.99 5.82 -11.17
N GLN A 119 6.41 6.63 -12.06
CA GLN A 119 6.86 6.74 -13.45
C GLN A 119 7.76 7.97 -13.64
N LEU A 120 8.86 7.79 -14.37
CA LEU A 120 9.67 8.84 -15.00
C LEU A 120 8.90 9.46 -16.17
#